data_AF-A0A965C3P6-F1
#
_entry.id   AF-A0A965C3P6-F1
#
_cell.length_a   1.000
_cell.length_b   1.000
_cell.length_c   1.000
_cell.angle_alpha   90.00
_cell.angle_beta   90.00
_cell.angle_gamma   90.00
#
_symmetry.space_group_name_H-M   'P 1'
#
loop_
_entity.id
_entity.type
_entity.pdbx_description
1 polymer ?
#
loop_
_entity_poly.entity_id
_entity_poly.type
_entity_poly.pdbx_seq_one_letter_code
_entity_poly.pdbx_strand_id
1 'polypeptide(L)'
;MRLKDKVAIITGDIGTTAAKQRLDGYLQAHRESGHLPTKSLICEGDYSFESGKAHAQKLLETHADLDGVFASNDLMAMGAITVFENAGKSVPGQIRVLWKAGISLCPSMRQACFWVLLWWAR
;
A
#
# COMPACT_ATOMS: atom_id res chain seq x y z
N MET A 1 -3.37 -20.79 0.32
CA MET A 1 -2.65 -19.69 0.96
C MET A 1 -3.68 -18.62 1.29
N ARG A 2 -4.12 -18.57 2.55
CA ARG A 2 -5.09 -17.57 3.03
C ARG A 2 -4.32 -16.25 3.07
N LEU A 3 -4.62 -15.33 2.16
CA LEU A 3 -4.17 -13.94 2.33
C LEU A 3 -4.80 -13.50 3.65
N LYS A 4 -3.98 -13.04 4.60
CA LYS A 4 -4.54 -12.26 5.69
C LYS A 4 -4.91 -10.91 5.04
N ASP A 5 -6.07 -10.37 5.41
CA ASP A 5 -6.73 -9.29 4.67
C ASP A 5 -6.30 -7.88 5.13
N LYS A 6 -5.15 -7.74 5.82
CA LYS A 6 -4.70 -6.44 6.36
C LYS A 6 -3.86 -5.69 5.36
N VAL A 7 -4.55 -4.98 4.49
CA VAL A 7 -3.92 -4.01 3.57
C VAL A 7 -4.17 -2.59 4.05
N ALA A 8 -3.09 -1.85 4.20
CA ALA A 8 -3.12 -0.43 4.51
C ALA A 8 -3.10 0.43 3.23
N ILE A 9 -3.49 1.69 3.36
CA ILE A 9 -3.29 2.72 2.35
C ILE A 9 -2.40 3.83 2.90
N ILE A 10 -1.40 4.22 2.11
CA ILE A 10 -0.73 5.51 2.25
C ILE A 10 -1.33 6.39 1.15
N THR A 11 -2.20 7.32 1.54
CA THR A 11 -2.80 8.29 0.62
C THR A 11 -1.71 9.26 0.13
N GLY A 12 -2.07 10.35 -0.52
CA GLY A 12 -1.24 11.55 -0.48
C GLY A 12 -1.98 12.62 0.32
N ASP A 13 -1.68 13.88 0.04
CA ASP A 13 -2.37 15.02 0.64
C ASP A 13 -3.89 14.92 0.40
N ILE A 14 -4.65 14.72 1.49
CA ILE A 14 -6.10 14.51 1.42
C ILE A 14 -6.85 15.77 0.98
N GLY A 15 -6.18 16.93 0.90
CA GLY A 15 -6.67 18.13 0.24
C GLY A 15 -6.87 17.95 -1.26
N THR A 16 -6.14 17.02 -1.90
CA THR A 16 -6.18 16.81 -3.35
C THR A 16 -7.30 15.86 -3.78
N THR A 17 -7.87 16.10 -4.98
CA THR A 17 -8.87 15.21 -5.59
C THR A 17 -8.32 13.80 -5.80
N ALA A 18 -7.05 13.69 -6.19
CA ALA A 18 -6.42 12.39 -6.46
C ALA A 18 -6.26 11.53 -5.20
N ALA A 19 -5.89 12.11 -4.06
CA ALA A 19 -5.82 11.38 -2.80
C ALA A 19 -7.19 10.91 -2.34
N LYS A 20 -8.22 11.79 -2.40
CA LYS A 20 -9.59 11.45 -2.04
C LYS A 20 -10.12 10.28 -2.87
N GLN A 21 -9.99 10.33 -4.19
CA GLN A 21 -10.44 9.27 -5.08
C GLN A 21 -9.76 7.92 -4.80
N ARG A 22 -8.47 7.93 -4.43
CA ARG A 22 -7.74 6.71 -4.07
C ARG A 22 -8.20 6.15 -2.74
N LEU A 23 -8.44 7.02 -1.75
CA LEU A 23 -9.02 6.61 -0.47
C LEU A 23 -10.42 6.03 -0.67
N ASP A 24 -11.27 6.69 -1.47
CA ASP A 24 -12.61 6.22 -1.76
C ASP A 24 -12.60 4.85 -2.44
N GLY A 25 -11.71 4.63 -3.41
CA GLY A 25 -11.52 3.32 -4.06
C GLY A 25 -11.06 2.24 -3.08
N TYR A 26 -10.12 2.56 -2.19
CA TYR A 26 -9.68 1.66 -1.12
C TYR A 26 -10.82 1.31 -0.14
N LEU A 27 -11.59 2.31 0.30
CA LEU A 27 -12.74 2.07 1.19
C LEU A 27 -13.85 1.29 0.50
N GLN A 28 -14.08 1.53 -0.79
CA GLN A 28 -15.04 0.79 -1.60
C GLN A 28 -14.66 -0.68 -1.72
N ALA A 29 -13.37 -0.99 -1.95
CA ALA A 29 -12.81 -2.34 -1.93
C ALA A 29 -13.21 -3.13 -0.70
N HIS A 30 -12.98 -2.49 0.44
CA HIS A 30 -13.19 -3.06 1.75
C HIS A 30 -14.69 -3.25 2.04
N ARG A 31 -15.54 -2.33 1.58
CA ARG A 31 -17.00 -2.50 1.65
C ARG A 31 -17.47 -3.69 0.83
N GLU A 32 -16.96 -3.84 -0.39
CA GLU A 32 -17.32 -4.93 -1.29
C GLU A 32 -16.85 -6.30 -0.79
N SER A 33 -15.72 -6.35 -0.07
CA SER A 33 -15.25 -7.56 0.60
C SER A 33 -15.94 -7.85 1.94
N GLY A 34 -16.88 -7.00 2.37
CA GLY A 34 -17.62 -7.14 3.63
C GLY A 34 -16.84 -6.75 4.89
N HIS A 35 -15.67 -6.11 4.76
CA HIS A 35 -14.79 -5.78 5.88
C HIS A 35 -14.30 -4.33 5.82
N LEU A 36 -14.75 -3.47 6.74
CA LEU A 36 -14.21 -2.12 6.85
C LEU A 36 -12.79 -2.13 7.47
N PRO A 37 -11.85 -1.35 6.93
CA PRO A 37 -10.51 -1.30 7.47
C PRO A 37 -10.49 -0.47 8.76
N THR A 38 -9.64 -0.86 9.70
CA THR A 38 -9.37 -0.06 10.88
C THR A 38 -8.76 1.28 10.46
N LYS A 39 -9.11 2.38 11.15
CA LYS A 39 -8.55 3.72 10.86
C LYS A 39 -7.01 3.76 10.89
N SER A 40 -6.37 2.90 11.68
CA SER A 40 -4.92 2.78 11.75
C SER A 40 -4.26 2.26 10.47
N LEU A 41 -5.02 1.65 9.57
CA LEU A 41 -4.58 1.22 8.24
C LEU A 41 -4.64 2.35 7.20
N ILE A 42 -5.18 3.52 7.55
CA ILE A 42 -5.27 4.69 6.67
C ILE A 42 -4.23 5.72 7.13
N CYS A 43 -3.22 5.92 6.31
CA CYS A 43 -2.13 6.86 6.56
C CYS A 43 -2.17 8.00 5.56
N GLU A 44 -2.14 9.24 6.06
CA GLU A 44 -2.08 10.43 5.22
C GLU A 44 -0.62 10.83 4.95
N GLY A 45 -0.13 10.52 3.75
CA GLY A 45 1.19 10.93 3.28
C GLY A 45 1.16 12.25 2.49
N ASP A 46 2.31 12.68 2.00
CA ASP A 46 2.49 13.98 1.31
C ASP A 46 3.08 13.84 -0.10
N TYR A 47 3.06 12.63 -0.67
CA TYR A 47 3.71 12.25 -1.94
C TYR A 47 5.24 12.20 -1.94
N SER A 48 5.91 12.51 -0.82
CA SER A 48 7.35 12.36 -0.71
C SER A 48 7.79 10.92 -0.41
N PHE A 49 9.04 10.61 -0.73
CA PHE A 49 9.66 9.34 -0.34
C PHE A 49 9.71 9.16 1.19
N GLU A 50 9.99 10.24 1.93
CA GLU A 50 10.13 10.21 3.38
C GLU A 50 8.80 9.97 4.10
N SER A 51 7.67 10.52 3.61
CA SER A 51 6.36 10.16 4.18
C SER A 51 6.02 8.70 3.94
N GLY A 52 6.36 8.15 2.77
CA GLY A 52 6.25 6.72 2.49
C GLY A 52 6.99 5.86 3.53
N LYS A 53 8.24 6.23 3.86
CA LYS A 53 9.03 5.56 4.90
C LYS A 53 8.39 5.70 6.29
N ALA A 54 8.06 6.92 6.70
CA ALA A 54 7.52 7.18 8.03
C ALA A 54 6.23 6.39 8.28
N HIS A 55 5.32 6.36 7.31
CA HIS A 55 4.08 5.60 7.43
C HIS A 55 4.29 4.10 7.36
N ALA A 56 5.18 3.60 6.49
CA ALA A 56 5.49 2.18 6.45
C ALA A 56 6.09 1.68 7.78
N GLN A 57 6.95 2.47 8.42
CA GLN A 57 7.52 2.14 9.72
C GLN A 57 6.42 2.06 10.79
N LYS A 58 5.58 3.09 10.88
CA LYS A 58 4.44 3.11 11.80
C LYS A 58 3.49 1.93 11.58
N LEU A 59 3.25 1.56 10.32
CA LEU A 59 2.40 0.43 9.97
C LEU A 59 3.00 -0.90 10.45
N LEU A 60 4.31 -1.13 10.30
CA LEU A 60 4.96 -2.32 10.84
C LEU A 60 4.89 -2.39 12.37
N GLU A 61 5.09 -1.26 13.04
CA GLU A 61 5.05 -1.16 14.51
C GLU A 61 3.63 -1.42 15.04
N THR A 62 2.61 -0.94 14.35
CA THR A 62 1.19 -1.03 14.77
C THR A 62 0.54 -2.34 14.32
N HIS A 63 0.99 -2.89 13.20
CA HIS A 63 0.39 -4.05 12.53
C HIS A 63 1.47 -5.08 12.18
N ALA A 64 1.86 -5.88 13.17
CA ALA A 64 2.84 -6.97 12.98
C ALA A 64 2.38 -8.02 11.95
N ASP A 65 1.08 -8.09 11.68
CA ASP A 65 0.42 -8.94 10.68
C ASP A 65 0.00 -8.18 9.42
N LEU A 66 0.64 -7.04 9.11
CA LEU A 66 0.42 -6.30 7.86
C LEU A 66 0.77 -7.17 6.64
N ASP A 67 -0.15 -7.26 5.69
CA ASP A 67 0.01 -8.06 4.46
C ASP A 67 0.39 -7.21 3.25
N GLY A 68 0.02 -5.93 3.26
CA GLY A 68 0.40 -5.04 2.19
C GLY A 68 0.03 -3.59 2.40
N VAL A 69 0.53 -2.77 1.47
CA VAL A 69 0.29 -1.33 1.41
C VAL A 69 -0.05 -0.91 -0.01
N PHE A 70 -1.10 -0.13 -0.15
CA PHE A 70 -1.41 0.64 -1.33
C PHE A 70 -0.88 2.07 -1.16
N ALA A 71 0.17 2.44 -1.89
CA ALA A 71 0.74 3.78 -1.88
C ALA A 71 0.19 4.64 -3.03
N SER A 72 -0.05 5.92 -2.74
CA SER A 72 -0.63 6.85 -3.71
C SER A 72 0.35 7.40 -4.76
N ASN A 73 1.64 7.07 -4.70
CA ASN A 73 2.55 7.24 -5.82
C ASN A 73 3.74 6.27 -5.70
N ASP A 74 4.61 6.33 -6.70
CA ASP A 74 5.86 5.60 -6.79
C ASP A 74 6.86 6.01 -5.70
N LEU A 75 7.02 7.30 -5.39
CA LEU A 75 7.95 7.77 -4.35
C LEU A 75 7.60 7.19 -2.97
N MET A 76 6.33 7.29 -2.55
CA MET A 76 5.90 6.69 -1.28
C MET A 76 5.96 5.17 -1.31
N ALA A 77 5.68 4.54 -2.46
CA ALA A 77 5.84 3.10 -2.62
C ALA A 77 7.29 2.65 -2.40
N MET A 78 8.25 3.35 -3.02
CA MET A 78 9.68 3.09 -2.84
C MET A 78 10.13 3.32 -1.41
N GLY A 79 9.62 4.37 -0.75
CA GLY A 79 9.86 4.63 0.67
C GLY A 79 9.37 3.48 1.55
N ALA A 80 8.16 2.97 1.27
CA ALA A 80 7.60 1.84 1.99
C ALA A 80 8.40 0.55 1.76
N ILE A 81 8.77 0.25 0.53
CA ILE A 81 9.61 -0.90 0.17
C ILE A 81 10.94 -0.86 0.93
N THR A 82 11.60 0.30 0.97
CA THR A 82 12.86 0.49 1.69
C THR A 82 12.73 0.13 3.17
N VAL A 83 11.63 0.52 3.82
CA VAL A 83 11.39 0.18 5.22
C VAL A 83 11.11 -1.31 5.40
N PHE A 84 10.30 -1.93 4.54
CA PHE A 84 10.00 -3.35 4.63
C PHE A 84 11.25 -4.21 4.44
N GLU A 85 12.07 -3.89 3.44
CA GLU A 85 13.33 -4.60 3.19
C GLU A 85 14.32 -4.44 4.35
N ASN A 86 14.47 -3.22 4.89
CA ASN A 86 15.32 -2.97 6.06
C ASN A 86 14.83 -3.68 7.33
N ALA A 87 13.52 -3.91 7.45
CA ALA A 87 12.93 -4.71 8.53
C ALA A 87 13.00 -6.23 8.28
N GLY A 88 13.72 -6.67 7.23
CA GLY A 88 13.86 -8.07 6.86
C GLY A 88 12.58 -8.70 6.30
N LYS A 89 11.61 -7.88 5.86
CA LYS A 89 10.38 -8.33 5.22
C LYS A 89 10.60 -8.36 3.71
N SER A 90 10.45 -9.54 3.11
CA SER A 90 10.56 -9.66 1.65
C SER A 90 9.36 -9.01 0.95
N VAL A 91 9.63 -8.26 -0.13
CA VAL A 91 8.61 -7.70 -1.03
C VAL A 91 8.76 -8.36 -2.40
N PRO A 92 7.70 -8.93 -3.02
CA PRO A 92 6.33 -9.06 -2.55
C PRO A 92 6.05 -10.30 -1.68
N GLY A 93 7.09 -11.01 -1.22
CA GLY A 93 6.96 -12.33 -0.58
C GLY A 93 6.14 -12.33 0.72
N GLN A 94 6.51 -11.47 1.67
CA GLN A 94 5.83 -11.32 2.96
C GLN A 94 4.92 -10.11 3.01
N ILE A 95 5.33 -8.99 2.42
CA ILE A 95 4.53 -7.76 2.35
C ILE A 95 4.41 -7.33 0.90
N ARG A 96 3.20 -7.00 0.47
CA ARG A 96 2.90 -6.55 -0.90
C ARG A 96 2.84 -5.03 -0.94
N VAL A 97 3.45 -4.41 -1.94
CA VAL A 97 3.34 -2.96 -2.16
C VAL A 97 2.72 -2.71 -3.52
N LEU A 98 1.65 -1.94 -3.54
CA LEU A 98 0.89 -1.58 -4.74
C LEU A 98 0.89 -0.06 -4.91
N TRP A 99 0.96 0.43 -6.13
CA TRP A 99 0.75 1.83 -6.47
C TRP A 99 0.31 1.95 -7.93
N LYS A 100 -0.16 3.15 -8.33
CA LYS A 100 -0.45 3.43 -9.73
C LYS A 100 0.86 3.67 -10.49
N ALA A 101 1.25 2.72 -11.35
CA ALA A 101 2.40 2.87 -12.22
C ALA A 101 2.12 3.88 -13.34
N GLY A 102 2.97 4.90 -13.48
CA GLY A 102 2.98 5.84 -14.60
C GLY A 102 4.30 5.85 -15.39
N ILE A 103 5.32 5.11 -14.95
CA ILE A 103 6.67 5.13 -15.55
C ILE A 103 7.19 3.69 -15.67
N SER A 104 7.95 3.43 -16.73
CA SER A 104 8.59 2.16 -17.06
C SER A 104 9.29 1.54 -15.85
N LEU A 105 8.79 0.40 -15.39
CA LEU A 105 9.28 -0.30 -14.19
C LEU A 105 10.45 -1.24 -14.48
N CYS A 106 11.40 -1.28 -13.54
CA CYS A 106 12.37 -2.36 -13.39
C CYS A 106 11.65 -3.73 -13.35
N PRO A 107 12.18 -4.80 -13.97
CA PRO A 107 11.53 -6.12 -14.02
C PRO A 107 11.08 -6.69 -12.67
N SER A 108 11.82 -6.45 -11.58
CA SER A 108 11.41 -6.88 -10.23
C SER A 108 10.15 -6.17 -9.72
N MET A 109 9.92 -4.93 -10.17
CA MET A 109 8.78 -4.09 -9.79
C MET A 109 7.52 -4.38 -10.62
N ARG A 110 7.65 -4.98 -11.82
CA ARG A 110 6.48 -5.39 -12.64
C ARG A 110 5.62 -6.46 -11.97
N GLN A 111 6.24 -7.32 -11.16
CA GLN A 111 5.52 -8.38 -10.48
C GLN A 111 4.54 -7.84 -9.45
N ALA A 112 4.78 -6.67 -8.86
CA ALA A 112 3.85 -6.04 -7.92
C ALA A 112 2.55 -5.55 -8.59
N CYS A 113 2.64 -4.97 -9.79
CA CYS A 113 1.46 -4.45 -10.52
C CYS A 113 0.53 -5.56 -11.04
N PHE A 114 1.06 -6.74 -11.40
CA PHE A 114 0.25 -7.86 -11.92
C PHE A 114 -0.78 -8.37 -10.91
N TRP A 115 -0.56 -8.15 -9.61
CA TRP A 115 -1.48 -8.59 -8.56
C TRP A 115 -2.71 -7.71 -8.39
N VAL A 116 -2.73 -6.44 -8.84
CA VAL A 116 -3.92 -5.57 -8.69
C VAL A 116 -5.16 -6.20 -9.34
N LEU A 117 -4.99 -6.88 -10.48
CA LEU A 117 -6.07 -7.56 -11.19
C LEU A 117 -6.45 -8.91 -10.56
N LEU A 118 -5.53 -9.59 -9.85
CA LEU A 118 -5.78 -10.90 -9.25
C LEU A 118 -6.21 -10.84 -7.78
N TRP A 119 -5.92 -9.74 -7.09
CA TRP A 119 -6.36 -9.49 -5.70
C TRP A 119 -7.87 -9.21 -5.62
N TRP A 120 -8.44 -8.70 -6.71
CA TRP A 120 -9.85 -8.29 -6.80
C TRP A 120 -10.72 -9.21 -7.67
N ALA A 121 -10.12 -10.18 -8.37
CA ALA A 121 -10.83 -11.14 -9.21
C ALA A 121 -11.09 -12.49 -8.52
N ARG A 122 -11.03 -12.55 -7.18
CA ARG A 122 -11.42 -13.73 -6.40
C ARG A 122 -12.39 -13.35 -5.30
#